data_AF-A0A814LE51-F1
#
_entry.id   AF-A0A814LE51-F1
#
_cell.length_a   1.000
_cell.length_b   1.000
_cell.length_c   1.000
_cell.angle_alpha   90.00
_cell.angle_beta   90.00
_cell.angle_gamma   90.00
#
_symmetry.space_group_name_H-M   'P 1'
#
loop_
_entity.id
_entity.type
_entity.pdbx_description
1 polymer ?
#
loop_
_entity_poly.entity_id
_entity_poly.type
_entity_poly.pdbx_seq_one_letter_code
_entity_poly.pdbx_strand_id
1 'polypeptide(L)'
;WWVHLETLIALIKAIDHQPERTNELLGWLNKVQKYTIDHFVDSEGGELYGYLNRQGEVLLNLKGGKWKGCYHVPRAFYLCYKTLDKISKKK
;
A
#
# COMPACT_ATOMS: atom_id res chain seq x y z
N TRP A 1 2.74 -2.68 -8.19
CA TRP A 1 1.74 -1.99 -7.36
C TRP A 1 1.05 -2.92 -6.37
N TRP A 2 0.25 -3.91 -6.84
CA TRP A 2 -0.68 -4.65 -5.98
C TRP A 2 0.02 -5.41 -4.85
N VAL A 3 1.17 -6.04 -5.11
CA VAL A 3 1.95 -6.75 -4.07
C VAL A 3 2.25 -5.83 -2.89
N HIS A 4 2.66 -4.60 -3.15
CA HIS A 4 3.00 -3.63 -2.11
C HIS A 4 1.75 -3.16 -1.37
N LEU A 5 0.65 -2.92 -2.09
CA LEU A 5 -0.63 -2.55 -1.50
C LEU A 5 -1.20 -3.64 -0.59
N GLU A 6 -1.13 -4.92 -1.00
CA GLU A 6 -1.57 -6.04 -0.16
C GLU A 6 -0.67 -6.19 1.08
N THR A 7 0.63 -5.94 0.95
CA THR A 7 1.55 -5.90 2.10
C THR A 7 1.18 -4.79 3.08
N LEU A 8 0.79 -3.60 2.61
CA LEU A 8 0.31 -2.52 3.49
C LEU A 8 -0.95 -2.94 4.25
N ILE A 9 -1.93 -3.56 3.56
CA ILE A 9 -3.14 -4.09 4.20
C ILE A 9 -2.77 -5.13 5.27
N ALA A 10 -1.87 -6.06 4.93
CA ALA A 10 -1.45 -7.14 5.83
C ALA A 10 -0.76 -6.59 7.08
N LEU A 11 0.16 -5.63 6.94
CA LEU A 11 0.88 -5.03 8.06
C LEU A 11 -0.06 -4.25 8.98
N ILE A 12 -0.98 -3.46 8.43
CA ILE A 12 -1.95 -2.71 9.24
C ILE A 12 -2.90 -3.66 9.98
N LYS A 13 -3.36 -4.74 9.33
CA LYS A 13 -4.14 -5.79 10.03
C LYS A 13 -3.31 -6.49 11.10
N ALA A 14 -2.04 -6.78 10.84
CA ALA A 14 -1.17 -7.38 11.84
C ALA A 14 -1.06 -6.48 13.08
N ILE A 15 -0.98 -5.15 12.92
CA ILE A 15 -0.99 -4.20 14.05
C ILE A 15 -2.32 -4.30 14.84
N ASP A 16 -3.47 -4.42 14.17
CA ASP A 16 -4.77 -4.60 14.84
C ASP A 16 -4.88 -5.92 15.63
N HIS A 17 -4.22 -6.97 15.15
CA HIS A 17 -4.29 -8.33 15.70
C HIS A 17 -3.18 -8.67 16.70
N GLN A 18 -2.02 -8.01 16.61
CA GLN A 18 -0.82 -8.24 17.44
C GLN A 18 -0.30 -6.89 17.98
N PRO A 19 -1.09 -6.20 18.84
CA PRO A 19 -0.73 -4.87 19.33
C PRO A 19 0.60 -4.84 20.10
N GLU A 20 1.00 -5.95 20.73
CA GLU A 20 2.28 -6.12 21.41
C GLU A 20 3.50 -6.01 20.46
N ARG A 21 3.29 -6.22 19.16
CA ARG A 21 4.34 -6.13 18.12
C ARG A 21 4.30 -4.83 17.32
N THR A 22 3.49 -3.86 17.74
CA THR A 22 3.24 -2.61 16.98
C THR A 22 4.53 -1.91 16.57
N ASN A 23 5.54 -1.81 17.45
CA ASN A 23 6.79 -1.12 17.12
C ASN A 23 7.57 -1.78 15.97
N GLU A 24 7.66 -3.11 15.96
CA GLU A 24 8.31 -3.88 14.88
C GLU A 24 7.54 -3.72 13.57
N LEU A 25 6.20 -3.89 13.64
CA LEU A 25 5.32 -3.84 12.47
C LEU A 25 5.26 -2.45 11.85
N LEU A 26 5.30 -1.39 12.66
CA LEU A 26 5.39 0.00 12.16
C LEU A 26 6.68 0.25 11.40
N GLY A 27 7.81 -0.35 11.79
CA GLY A 27 9.05 -0.28 11.04
C GLY A 27 8.90 -0.84 9.62
N TRP A 28 8.28 -2.01 9.49
CA TRP A 28 7.96 -2.60 8.18
C TRP A 28 6.94 -1.80 7.39
N LEU A 29 5.88 -1.32 8.05
CA LEU A 29 4.83 -0.52 7.43
C LEU A 29 5.43 0.74 6.80
N ASN A 30 6.22 1.49 7.57
CA ASN A 30 6.89 2.70 7.10
C ASN A 30 7.82 2.42 5.92
N LYS A 31 8.58 1.33 5.96
CA LYS A 31 9.47 0.93 4.87
C LYS A 31 8.72 0.65 3.57
N VAL A 32 7.66 -0.16 3.64
CA VAL A 32 6.86 -0.54 2.45
C VAL A 32 6.04 0.65 1.95
N GLN A 33 5.48 1.45 2.85
CA GLN A 33 4.71 2.65 2.50
C GLN A 33 5.60 3.66 1.77
N LYS A 34 6.80 3.94 2.32
CA LYS A 34 7.77 4.83 1.68
C LYS A 34 8.11 4.36 0.26
N TYR A 35 8.49 3.10 0.09
CA TYR A 35 8.78 2.55 -1.24
C TYR A 35 7.56 2.63 -2.18
N THR A 36 6.36 2.38 -1.66
CA THR A 36 5.13 2.46 -2.46
C THR A 36 4.89 3.89 -2.97
N ILE A 37 5.02 4.88 -2.10
CA ILE A 37 4.81 6.29 -2.42
C ILE A 37 5.89 6.78 -3.38
N ASP A 38 7.16 6.57 -3.06
CA ASP A 38 8.29 7.12 -3.81
C ASP A 38 8.37 6.57 -5.24
N HIS A 39 7.92 5.34 -5.50
CA HIS A 39 8.12 4.67 -6.78
C HIS A 39 6.85 4.38 -7.58
N PHE A 40 5.70 4.16 -6.95
CA PHE A 40 4.47 3.82 -7.68
C PHE A 40 3.52 5.00 -7.83
N VAL A 41 3.49 5.96 -6.91
CA VAL A 41 2.55 7.08 -7.00
C VAL A 41 3.00 8.03 -8.10
N ASP A 42 2.07 8.36 -8.99
CA ASP A 42 2.28 9.43 -9.95
C ASP A 42 1.64 10.71 -9.43
N SER A 43 2.47 11.66 -9.01
CA SER A 43 2.05 12.95 -8.47
C SER A 43 1.44 13.89 -9.51
N GLU A 44 1.72 13.68 -10.81
CA GLU A 44 1.25 14.56 -11.88
C GLU A 44 -0.03 14.03 -12.53
N GLY A 45 -0.03 12.76 -12.92
CA GLY A 45 -1.16 12.12 -13.61
C GLY A 45 -2.21 11.49 -12.68
N GLY A 46 -1.95 11.47 -11.37
CA GLY A 46 -2.75 10.77 -10.37
C GLY A 46 -2.70 9.24 -10.47
N GLU A 47 -3.19 8.54 -9.46
CA GLU A 47 -3.16 7.07 -9.38
C GLU A 47 -1.73 6.49 -9.27
N LEU A 48 -1.56 5.17 -9.44
CA LEU A 48 -0.30 4.44 -9.25
C LEU A 48 0.13 3.73 -10.55
N TYR A 49 1.41 3.82 -10.91
CA TYR A 49 1.99 2.93 -11.91
C TYR A 49 1.77 1.46 -11.51
N GLY A 50 1.50 0.61 -12.50
CA GLY A 50 1.39 -0.83 -12.27
C GLY A 50 2.75 -1.49 -12.13
N TYR A 51 3.60 -1.29 -13.12
CA TYR A 51 4.74 -2.15 -13.39
C TYR A 51 6.04 -1.34 -13.34
N LEU A 52 6.92 -1.73 -12.43
CA LEU A 52 8.27 -1.18 -12.31
C LEU A 52 9.28 -2.27 -12.64
N ASN A 53 10.47 -1.87 -13.06
CA ASN A 53 11.62 -2.78 -13.15
C ASN A 53 12.19 -3.03 -11.73
N ARG A 54 13.25 -3.84 -11.63
CA ARG A 54 13.85 -4.19 -10.34
C ARG A 54 14.43 -2.98 -9.60
N GLN A 55 14.85 -1.95 -10.32
CA GLN A 55 15.43 -0.72 -9.79
C GLN A 55 14.36 0.25 -9.26
N GLY A 56 13.08 -0.05 -9.47
CA GLY A 56 11.97 0.82 -9.06
C GLY A 56 11.66 1.93 -10.07
N GLU A 57 12.11 1.78 -11.32
CA GLU A 57 11.79 2.69 -12.42
C GLU A 57 10.57 2.19 -13.19
N VAL A 58 9.79 3.09 -13.77
CA VAL A 58 8.56 2.75 -14.52
C VAL A 58 8.91 1.86 -15.72
N LEU A 59 8.44 0.61 -15.69
CA LEU A 59 8.65 -0.35 -16.79
C LEU A 59 7.57 -0.24 -17.85
N LEU A 60 6.30 -0.07 -17.44
CA LEU A 60 5.19 0.17 -18.34
C LEU A 60 4.46 1.45 -17.91
N ASN A 61 4.49 2.46 -18.78
CA ASN A 61 3.85 3.76 -18.56
C ASN A 61 2.33 3.68 -18.79
N LEU A 62 1.63 2.97 -17.90
CA LEU A 62 0.18 2.77 -17.95
C LEU A 62 -0.43 2.78 -16.54
N LYS A 63 -1.67 3.31 -16.44
CA LYS A 63 -2.48 3.32 -15.19
C LYS A 63 -3.55 2.24 -15.16
N GLY A 64 -3.84 1.64 -16.31
CA GLY A 64 -4.76 0.52 -16.43
C GLY A 64 -4.39 -0.35 -17.62
N GLY A 65 -4.92 -1.56 -17.66
CA GLY A 65 -4.73 -2.50 -18.74
C GLY A 65 -5.47 -3.80 -18.45
N LYS A 66 -5.08 -4.89 -19.12
CA LYS A 66 -5.73 -6.20 -18.95
C LYS A 66 -5.76 -6.68 -17.49
N TRP A 67 -4.74 -6.34 -16.71
CA TRP A 67 -4.53 -6.87 -15.35
C TRP A 67 -4.47 -5.79 -14.26
N LYS A 68 -4.61 -4.52 -14.64
CA LYS A 68 -4.68 -3.40 -13.69
C LYS A 68 -5.96 -2.63 -13.94
N GLY A 69 -6.83 -2.65 -12.94
CA GLY A 69 -8.09 -1.91 -12.93
C GLY A 69 -8.39 -1.34 -11.55
N CYS A 70 -9.60 -0.79 -11.41
CA CYS A 70 -10.10 -0.17 -10.19
C CYS A 70 -10.47 -1.22 -9.12
N TYR A 71 -9.46 -1.91 -8.58
CA TYR A 71 -9.66 -2.93 -7.54
C TYR A 71 -8.60 -2.81 -6.44
N HIS A 72 -7.36 -3.24 -6.70
CA HIS A 72 -6.32 -3.27 -5.66
C HIS A 72 -6.06 -1.91 -5.03
N VAL A 73 -5.97 -0.84 -5.83
CA VAL A 73 -5.72 0.53 -5.33
C VAL A 73 -6.84 1.04 -4.42
N PRO A 74 -8.09 1.19 -4.89
CA PRO A 74 -9.17 1.69 -4.04
C PRO A 74 -9.46 0.76 -2.85
N ARG A 75 -9.40 -0.57 -3.04
CA ARG A 75 -9.63 -1.54 -1.96
C ARG A 75 -8.56 -1.43 -0.88
N ALA A 76 -7.30 -1.30 -1.26
CA ALA A 76 -6.22 -1.19 -0.28
C ALA A 76 -6.40 0.07 0.58
N PHE A 77 -6.62 1.23 -0.03
CA PHE A 77 -6.82 2.47 0.74
C PHE A 77 -8.07 2.40 1.63
N TYR A 78 -9.17 1.85 1.12
CA TYR A 78 -10.38 1.66 1.93
C TYR A 78 -10.13 0.73 3.12
N LEU A 79 -9.49 -0.43 2.92
CA LEU A 79 -9.23 -1.39 3.99
C LEU A 79 -8.21 -0.86 5.01
N CYS A 80 -7.15 -0.19 4.55
CA CYS A 80 -6.18 0.46 5.42
C CYS A 80 -6.87 1.51 6.29
N TYR A 81 -7.67 2.40 5.69
CA TYR A 81 -8.45 3.40 6.42
C TYR A 81 -9.38 2.76 7.47
N LYS A 82 -10.21 1.79 7.07
CA LYS A 82 -11.15 1.12 7.98
C LYS A 82 -10.44 0.44 9.15
N THR A 83 -9.27 -0.16 8.90
CA THR A 83 -8.51 -0.83 9.95
C THR A 83 -7.85 0.18 10.89
N LEU A 84 -7.26 1.26 10.36
CA LEU A 84 -6.68 2.33 11.17
C LEU A 84 -7.75 3.07 12.01
N ASP A 85 -8.92 3.36 11.44
CA ASP A 85 -10.07 3.94 12.15
C ASP A 85 -10.59 3.02 13.27
N LYS A 86 -10.58 1.69 13.05
CA LYS A 86 -10.89 0.73 14.10
C LYS A 86 -9.84 0.75 15.22
N ILE A 87 -8.54 0.77 14.88
CA ILE A 87 -7.45 0.82 15.86
C ILE A 87 -7.53 2.11 16.68
N SER A 88 -7.78 3.27 16.05
CA SER A 88 -7.84 4.55 16.75
C SER A 88 -8.97 4.62 17.77
N LYS A 89 -10.09 3.94 17.53
CA LYS A 89 -11.25 3.86 18.44
C LYS A 89 -11.10 2.85 19.58
N LYS A 90 -10.08 1.99 19.55
CA LYS A 90 -9.77 1.05 20.66
C LYS A 90 -8.93 1.68 21.77
N LYS A 91 -8.32 2.84 21.49
CA LYS A 91 -7.65 3.67 22.49
C LYS A 91 -8.67 4.51 23.24
#